data_AF-A0A562PHV2-F1
#
_entry.id   AF-A0A562PHV2-F1
#
_cell.length_a   1.000
_cell.length_b   1.000
_cell.length_c   1.000
_cell.angle_alpha   90.00
_cell.angle_beta   90.00
_cell.angle_gamma   90.00
#
_symmetry.space_group_name_H-M   'P 1'
#
loop_
_entity.id
_entity.type
_entity.pdbx_description
1 polymer ?
#
loop_
_entity_poly.entity_id
_entity_poly.type
_entity_poly.pdbx_seq_one_letter_code
_entity_poly.pdbx_strand_id
1 'polypeptide(L)'
;MSDAKSQVPVLVSLDYDDNGELRAYYSWVDPSNHFISQMEACIIDAPTPFDTLFALDYPTGLKGWTLVSVTPADANPAPAFLIAKNQLSLTVTIEGDISYKFRLNFYNTITKKPFSDDPQEGNSNSPKKDDDITSDAGSAAVK
;
A
#
# COMPACT_ATOMS: atom_id res chain seq x y z
N MET A 1 -22.03 -12.24 14.18
CA MET A 1 -20.56 -12.28 14.31
C MET A 1 -20.05 -11.01 13.68
N SER A 2 -19.04 -10.34 14.24
CA SER A 2 -18.59 -9.04 13.71
C SER A 2 -17.93 -9.23 12.35
N ASP A 3 -18.46 -8.59 11.30
CA ASP A 3 -17.84 -8.45 9.96
C ASP A 3 -16.62 -7.50 9.99
N ALA A 4 -15.90 -7.44 11.11
CA ALA A 4 -14.75 -6.55 11.26
C ALA A 4 -13.60 -7.11 10.40
N LYS A 5 -13.37 -6.47 9.24
CA LYS A 5 -12.16 -6.69 8.44
C LYS A 5 -11.00 -5.93 9.10
N SER A 6 -9.84 -6.57 9.21
CA SER A 6 -8.60 -5.91 9.65
C SER A 6 -8.22 -4.81 8.67
N GLN A 7 -7.61 -3.72 9.14
CA GLN A 7 -7.20 -2.60 8.29
C GLN A 7 -5.72 -2.28 8.48
N VAL A 8 -4.99 -2.08 7.38
CA VAL A 8 -3.58 -1.67 7.34
C VAL A 8 -3.49 -0.22 6.87
N PRO A 9 -3.14 0.74 7.75
CA PRO A 9 -2.90 2.11 7.35
C PRO A 9 -1.55 2.24 6.63
N VAL A 10 -1.56 2.93 5.48
CA VAL A 10 -0.39 3.29 4.70
C VAL A 10 -0.33 4.81 4.62
N LEU A 11 0.73 5.39 5.17
CA LEU A 11 1.03 6.81 4.98
C LEU A 11 1.76 7.00 3.64
N VAL A 12 1.36 8.03 2.91
CA VAL A 12 1.90 8.41 1.61
C VAL A 12 2.56 9.77 1.75
N SER A 13 3.85 9.82 1.47
CA SER A 13 4.66 11.03 1.41
C SER A 13 5.01 11.34 -0.04
N LEU A 14 4.82 12.59 -0.48
CA LEU A 14 5.27 13.05 -1.78
C LEU A 14 6.47 13.99 -1.61
N ASP A 15 7.59 13.66 -2.24
CA ASP A 15 8.76 14.52 -2.25
C ASP A 15 9.53 14.48 -3.56
N TYR A 16 10.35 15.50 -3.78
CA TYR A 16 11.26 15.56 -4.92
C TYR A 16 12.56 14.83 -4.56
N ASP A 17 12.99 13.92 -5.42
CA ASP A 17 14.29 13.27 -5.30
C ASP A 17 15.46 14.22 -5.67
N ASP A 18 16.69 13.72 -5.55
CA ASP A 18 17.91 14.49 -5.85
C ASP A 18 17.99 14.98 -7.31
N ASN A 19 17.22 14.38 -8.21
CA ASN A 19 17.12 14.78 -9.62
C ASN A 19 15.99 15.79 -9.87
N GLY A 20 15.22 16.14 -8.83
CA GLY A 20 14.06 17.02 -8.93
C GLY A 20 12.83 16.33 -9.51
N GLU A 21 12.77 15.01 -9.52
CA GLU A 21 11.59 14.24 -9.91
C GLU A 21 10.69 13.99 -8.69
N LEU A 22 9.39 14.16 -8.86
CA LEU A 22 8.44 13.91 -7.79
C LEU A 22 8.22 12.40 -7.62
N ARG A 23 8.35 11.92 -6.39
CA ARG A 23 8.21 10.51 -5.99
C ARG A 23 7.16 10.35 -4.89
N ALA A 24 6.54 9.17 -4.85
CA ALA A 24 5.74 8.73 -3.71
C ALA A 24 6.54 7.75 -2.85
N TYR A 25 6.43 7.91 -1.54
CA TYR A 25 6.95 6.99 -0.55
C TYR A 25 5.81 6.51 0.32
N TYR A 26 5.82 5.22 0.60
CA TYR A 26 4.77 4.51 1.33
C TYR A 26 5.34 4.01 2.65
N SER A 27 4.65 4.29 3.75
CA SER A 27 5.03 3.86 5.09
C SER A 27 3.89 3.11 5.76
N TRP A 28 4.12 1.89 6.22
CA TRP A 28 3.10 1.06 6.87
C TRP A 28 3.71 0.19 7.97
N VAL A 29 2.86 -0.29 8.88
CA VAL A 29 3.25 -1.35 9.80
C VAL A 29 2.93 -2.68 9.12
N ASP A 30 3.95 -3.50 8.91
CA ASP A 30 3.82 -4.80 8.28
C ASP A 30 3.05 -5.76 9.19
N PRO A 31 1.89 -6.29 8.77
CA PRO A 31 1.09 -7.21 9.59
C PRO A 31 1.81 -8.51 9.96
N SER A 32 2.79 -8.94 9.16
CA SER A 32 3.52 -10.21 9.37
C SER A 32 4.52 -10.13 10.52
N ASN A 33 5.20 -8.99 10.67
CA ASN A 33 6.37 -8.85 11.56
C ASN A 33 6.29 -7.62 12.50
N HIS A 34 5.27 -6.77 12.34
CA HIS A 34 5.02 -5.56 13.13
C HIS A 34 6.10 -4.48 13.04
N PHE A 35 7.02 -4.55 12.08
CA PHE A 35 7.99 -3.50 11.80
C PHE A 35 7.39 -2.42 10.89
N ILE A 36 7.98 -1.22 10.98
CA ILE A 36 7.66 -0.12 10.07
C ILE A 36 8.46 -0.33 8.79
N SER A 37 7.75 -0.48 7.68
CA SER A 37 8.30 -0.49 6.33
C SER A 37 8.13 0.90 5.71
N GLN A 38 9.15 1.38 4.99
CA GLN A 38 9.11 2.63 4.23
C GLN A 38 9.84 2.46 2.89
N MET A 39 9.11 2.56 1.78
CA MET A 39 9.65 2.25 0.43
C MET A 39 8.92 3.04 -0.67
N GLU A 40 9.48 3.08 -1.88
CA GLU A 40 8.81 3.63 -3.08
C GLU A 40 7.70 2.70 -3.63
N ALA A 41 7.54 1.51 -3.04
CA ALA A 41 6.50 0.55 -3.36
C ALA A 41 5.88 0.02 -2.06
N CYS A 42 4.56 -0.03 -2.00
CA CYS A 42 3.78 -0.61 -0.93
C CYS A 42 3.58 -2.12 -1.18
N ILE A 43 4.27 -2.94 -0.41
CA ILE A 43 4.19 -4.41 -0.51
C ILE A 43 3.79 -4.94 0.86
N ILE A 44 2.48 -5.11 1.07
CA ILE A 44 1.94 -5.56 2.35
C ILE A 44 1.85 -7.08 2.33
N ASP A 45 2.52 -7.71 3.29
CA ASP A 45 2.43 -9.15 3.54
C ASP A 45 1.49 -9.40 4.72
N ALA A 46 0.41 -10.16 4.51
CA ALA A 46 -0.57 -10.42 5.56
C ALA A 46 -1.12 -11.84 5.48
N PRO A 47 -1.25 -12.54 6.63
CA PRO A 47 -1.73 -13.93 6.68
C PRO A 47 -3.26 -14.07 6.52
N THR A 48 -4.00 -12.96 6.52
CA THR A 48 -5.48 -12.94 6.42
C THR A 48 -5.95 -11.73 5.61
N PRO A 49 -7.14 -11.78 4.98
CA PRO A 49 -7.71 -10.64 4.25
C PRO A 49 -7.78 -9.37 5.10
N PHE A 50 -7.42 -8.24 4.50
CA PHE A 50 -7.39 -6.92 5.13
C PHE A 50 -7.83 -5.84 4.15
N ASP A 51 -8.20 -4.68 4.69
CA ASP A 51 -8.42 -3.45 3.96
C ASP A 51 -7.18 -2.54 4.05
N THR A 52 -6.80 -1.89 2.97
CA THR A 52 -5.67 -0.94 2.97
C THR A 52 -6.18 0.48 3.05
N LEU A 53 -5.70 1.29 4.02
CA LEU A 53 -6.06 2.70 4.17
C LEU A 53 -4.90 3.62 3.76
N PHE A 54 -4.90 4.12 2.53
CA PHE A 54 -3.88 5.07 2.06
C PHE A 54 -4.19 6.49 2.51
N ALA A 55 -3.31 7.12 3.27
CA ALA A 55 -3.48 8.48 3.77
C ALA A 55 -2.26 9.36 3.50
N LEU A 56 -2.44 10.65 3.20
CA LEU A 56 -1.30 11.56 3.05
C LEU A 56 -0.69 11.90 4.41
N ASP A 57 0.64 11.98 4.45
CA ASP A 57 1.32 12.52 5.62
C ASP A 57 1.12 14.05 5.76
N TYR A 58 1.35 14.55 6.97
CA TYR A 58 1.14 15.96 7.29
C TYR A 58 2.03 16.91 6.45
N PRO A 59 3.35 16.65 6.27
CA PRO A 59 4.19 17.49 5.41
C PRO A 59 3.71 17.58 3.96
N THR A 60 3.26 16.47 3.38
CA THR A 60 2.74 16.43 2.00
C THR A 60 1.48 17.28 1.87
N GLY A 61 0.58 17.19 2.85
CA GLY A 61 -0.59 18.06 2.94
C GLY A 61 -0.23 19.55 3.02
N LEU A 62 0.77 19.91 3.83
CA LEU A 62 1.26 21.29 3.92
C LEU A 62 1.86 21.82 2.61
N LYS A 63 2.46 20.95 1.79
CA LYS A 63 2.94 21.27 0.43
C LYS A 63 1.79 21.40 -0.59
N GLY A 64 0.53 21.29 -0.15
CA GLY A 64 -0.66 21.51 -0.96
C GLY A 64 -1.15 20.28 -1.73
N TRP A 65 -0.53 19.11 -1.52
CA TRP A 65 -0.94 17.87 -2.16
C TRP A 65 -2.18 17.28 -1.52
N THR A 66 -2.99 16.64 -2.36
CA THR A 66 -4.28 16.06 -1.99
C THR A 66 -4.48 14.77 -2.75
N LEU A 67 -5.02 13.73 -2.10
CA LEU A 67 -5.43 12.50 -2.78
C LEU A 67 -6.82 12.73 -3.37
N VAL A 68 -6.96 12.61 -4.70
CA VAL A 68 -8.19 13.02 -5.40
C VAL A 68 -9.00 11.87 -5.97
N SER A 69 -8.35 10.79 -6.40
CA SER A 69 -9.04 9.62 -6.96
C SER A 69 -8.12 8.41 -7.02
N VAL A 70 -8.72 7.27 -7.37
CA VAL A 70 -8.01 6.08 -7.77
C VAL A 70 -8.49 5.62 -9.13
N THR A 71 -7.52 5.22 -9.97
CA THR A 71 -7.78 4.66 -11.29
C THR A 71 -7.35 3.19 -11.30
N PRO A 72 -8.24 2.22 -11.55
CA PRO A 72 -7.84 0.85 -11.86
C PRO A 72 -6.90 0.85 -13.07
N ALA A 73 -5.80 0.10 -12.99
CA ALA A 73 -4.85 0.00 -14.09
C ALA A 73 -5.17 -1.16 -15.05
N ASP A 74 -5.86 -2.21 -14.59
CA ASP A 74 -6.25 -3.38 -15.40
C ASP A 74 -7.74 -3.78 -15.20
N ALA A 75 -8.29 -4.51 -16.16
CA ALA A 75 -9.68 -4.98 -16.17
C ALA A 75 -9.86 -6.37 -15.54
N ASN A 76 -9.67 -6.50 -14.20
CA ASN A 76 -10.27 -7.54 -13.34
C ASN A 76 -9.50 -7.71 -12.01
N PRO A 77 -10.21 -7.95 -10.89
CA PRO A 77 -11.34 -7.17 -10.40
C PRO A 77 -10.82 -5.78 -9.98
N ALA A 78 -11.60 -4.74 -10.25
CA ALA A 78 -11.33 -3.43 -9.69
C ALA A 78 -11.64 -3.48 -8.18
N PRO A 79 -10.67 -3.17 -7.30
CA PRO A 79 -10.95 -3.08 -5.87
C PRO A 79 -12.11 -2.13 -5.59
N ALA A 80 -12.84 -2.37 -4.50
CA ALA A 80 -13.82 -1.41 -4.04
C ALA A 80 -13.07 -0.21 -3.44
N PHE A 81 -13.35 0.98 -3.95
CA PHE A 81 -12.72 2.23 -3.52
C PHE A 81 -13.73 3.10 -2.78
N LEU A 82 -13.53 3.28 -1.49
CA LEU A 82 -14.24 4.31 -0.74
C LEU A 82 -13.38 5.57 -0.67
N ILE A 83 -13.70 6.54 -1.53
CA ILE A 83 -13.09 7.86 -1.48
C ILE A 83 -13.90 8.69 -0.48
N ALA A 84 -13.35 8.92 0.71
CA ALA A 84 -13.92 9.91 1.61
C ALA A 84 -13.82 11.29 0.96
N LYS A 85 -14.97 11.95 0.70
CA LYS A 85 -14.98 13.35 0.28
C LYS A 85 -14.32 14.17 1.40
N ASN A 86 -13.14 14.73 1.09
CA ASN A 86 -12.13 15.36 1.97
C ASN A 86 -10.86 14.50 2.21
N GLN A 87 -10.15 14.25 1.11
CA GLN A 87 -8.69 14.37 0.87
C GLN A 87 -7.65 13.52 1.61
N LEU A 88 -7.98 12.68 2.59
CA LEU A 88 -6.91 12.07 3.39
C LEU A 88 -6.96 10.56 3.53
N SER A 89 -7.94 9.86 2.94
CA SER A 89 -7.86 8.40 2.98
C SER A 89 -8.63 7.68 1.87
N LEU A 90 -8.06 6.58 1.39
CA LEU A 90 -8.72 5.60 0.54
C LEU A 90 -8.70 4.25 1.23
N THR A 91 -9.86 3.61 1.35
CA THR A 91 -9.94 2.18 1.69
C THR A 91 -9.97 1.34 0.43
N VAL A 92 -9.05 0.39 0.31
CA VAL A 92 -9.02 -0.67 -0.71
C VAL A 92 -9.44 -1.98 -0.04
N THR A 93 -10.56 -2.54 -0.45
CA THR A 93 -11.04 -3.85 0.03
C THR A 93 -10.75 -4.92 -1.01
N ILE A 94 -10.11 -6.00 -0.57
CA ILE A 94 -9.74 -7.14 -1.41
C ILE A 94 -10.50 -8.36 -0.93
N GLU A 95 -11.18 -9.05 -1.85
CA GLU A 95 -11.86 -10.31 -1.56
C GLU A 95 -11.19 -11.44 -2.36
N GLY A 96 -10.34 -12.22 -1.68
CA GLY A 96 -9.66 -13.39 -2.25
C GLY A 96 -8.23 -13.14 -2.77
N ASP A 97 -7.59 -14.21 -3.25
CA ASP A 97 -6.25 -14.20 -3.86
C ASP A 97 -6.34 -13.75 -5.32
N ILE A 98 -6.41 -12.45 -5.55
CA ILE A 98 -6.50 -11.90 -6.89
C ILE A 98 -5.51 -10.75 -7.03
N SER A 99 -4.64 -10.78 -8.04
CA SER A 99 -3.86 -9.58 -8.37
C SER A 99 -4.78 -8.51 -8.92
N TYR A 100 -4.56 -7.30 -8.42
CA TYR A 100 -5.22 -6.08 -8.87
C TYR A 100 -4.14 -5.01 -9.03
N LYS A 101 -4.42 -4.05 -9.89
CA LYS A 101 -3.52 -2.90 -10.11
C LYS A 101 -4.33 -1.63 -10.08
N PHE A 102 -3.82 -0.60 -9.43
CA PHE A 102 -4.46 0.70 -9.35
C PHE A 102 -3.42 1.80 -9.25
N ARG A 103 -3.84 3.03 -9.56
CA ARG A 103 -3.04 4.23 -9.41
C ARG A 103 -3.69 5.18 -8.42
N LEU A 104 -2.90 5.68 -7.48
CA LEU A 104 -3.27 6.80 -6.64
C LEU A 104 -3.06 8.09 -7.42
N ASN A 105 -4.10 8.91 -7.52
CA ASN A 105 -4.03 10.19 -8.21
C ASN A 105 -4.03 11.32 -7.20
N PHE A 106 -3.06 12.21 -7.35
CA PHE A 106 -2.84 13.36 -6.50
C PHE A 106 -2.97 14.66 -7.29
N TYR A 107 -3.38 15.70 -6.59
CA TYR A 107 -3.42 17.05 -7.13
C TYR A 107 -2.82 18.04 -6.15
N ASN A 108 -1.85 18.83 -6.62
CA ASN A 108 -1.30 19.92 -5.85
C ASN A 108 -2.18 21.17 -6.03
N THR A 109 -2.83 21.60 -4.96
CA THR A 109 -3.75 22.75 -4.97
C THR A 109 -3.04 24.09 -5.10
N ILE A 110 -1.74 24.16 -4.78
CA ILE A 110 -0.90 25.36 -4.86
C ILE A 110 -0.34 25.49 -6.28
N THR A 111 0.36 24.47 -6.77
CA THR A 111 1.05 24.49 -8.07
C THR A 111 0.15 24.10 -9.25
N LYS A 112 -1.05 23.58 -8.97
CA LYS A 112 -2.03 23.10 -9.94
C LYS A 112 -1.53 21.92 -10.79
N LYS A 113 -0.54 21.17 -10.30
CA LYS A 113 0.04 20.01 -10.99
C LYS A 113 -0.60 18.69 -10.54
N PRO A 114 -0.93 17.78 -11.47
CA PRO A 114 -1.30 16.41 -11.14
C PRO A 114 -0.06 15.54 -10.91
N PHE A 115 -0.24 14.47 -10.14
CA PHE A 115 0.74 13.39 -10.01
C PHE A 115 -0.01 12.07 -9.86
N SER A 116 0.53 10.98 -10.39
CA SER A 116 -0.10 9.66 -10.34
C SER A 116 0.97 8.62 -10.12
N ASP A 117 0.76 7.77 -9.11
CA ASP A 117 1.70 6.74 -8.72
C ASP A 117 1.00 5.39 -8.58
N ASP A 118 1.70 4.33 -8.95
CA ASP A 118 1.26 2.95 -8.76
C ASP A 118 1.94 2.42 -7.49
N PRO A 119 1.20 2.24 -6.39
CA PRO A 119 1.77 1.83 -5.11
C PRO A 119 2.35 0.41 -5.16
N GLN A 120 2.19 -0.37 -6.24
CA GLN A 120 2.58 -1.78 -6.34
C GLN A 120 1.85 -2.75 -5.39
N GLU A 121 0.95 -2.24 -4.56
CA GLU A 121 0.12 -3.07 -3.69
C GLU A 121 -0.84 -3.91 -4.55
N GLY A 122 -0.83 -5.23 -4.35
CA GLY A 122 -1.63 -6.17 -5.15
C GLY A 122 -1.06 -6.54 -6.52
N ASN A 123 0.06 -5.96 -6.94
CA ASN A 123 0.69 -6.27 -8.24
C ASN A 123 1.33 -7.67 -8.29
N SER A 124 1.41 -8.40 -7.17
CA SER A 124 1.93 -9.77 -7.09
C SER A 124 0.82 -10.77 -6.72
N ASN A 125 0.70 -11.85 -7.49
CA ASN A 125 -0.31 -12.91 -7.36
C ASN A 125 -0.06 -13.90 -6.20
N SER A 126 0.79 -13.58 -5.23
CA SER A 126 1.18 -14.53 -4.21
C SER A 126 0.94 -13.96 -2.83
N PRO A 127 0.03 -14.53 -2.01
CA PRO A 127 0.38 -14.67 -0.61
C PRO A 127 1.75 -15.36 -0.60
N LYS A 128 2.75 -14.75 0.05
CA LYS A 128 3.96 -15.51 0.36
C LYS A 128 3.52 -16.59 1.32
N LYS A 129 3.28 -17.77 0.75
CA LYS A 129 2.97 -18.99 1.48
C LYS A 129 4.02 -19.14 2.59
N ASP A 130 3.58 -19.52 3.78
CA ASP A 130 4.40 -19.86 4.97
C ASP A 130 5.41 -21.02 4.72
N ASP A 131 5.82 -21.26 3.49
CA ASP A 131 6.80 -22.28 3.12
C ASP A 131 8.23 -21.74 3.34
N ASP A 132 8.57 -21.33 4.57
CA ASP A 132 9.97 -21.35 5.03
C ASP A 132 10.14 -21.53 6.55
N ILE A 133 9.15 -22.13 7.23
CA ILE A 133 9.32 -22.62 8.62
C ILE A 133 9.10 -24.13 8.68
N THR A 134 9.75 -24.90 7.81
CA THR A 134 10.11 -26.29 8.12
C THR A 134 11.33 -26.73 7.33
N SER A 135 12.50 -26.70 7.96
CA SER A 135 13.36 -27.89 8.19
C SER A 135 14.84 -27.48 8.33
N ASP A 136 15.28 -27.22 9.55
CA ASP A 136 16.64 -27.60 9.94
C ASP A 136 16.63 -28.21 11.35
N ALA A 137 15.95 -29.35 11.42
CA ALA A 137 16.13 -30.31 12.50
C ALA A 137 16.87 -31.51 11.90
N GLY A 138 18.21 -31.46 11.87
CA GLY A 138 18.98 -32.65 11.50
C GLY A 138 20.48 -32.47 11.32
N SER A 139 21.22 -32.95 12.31
CA SER A 139 22.53 -33.59 12.18
C SER A 139 23.79 -32.70 12.21
N ALA A 140 24.27 -32.45 13.42
CA ALA A 140 25.71 -32.46 13.69
C ALA A 140 26.02 -33.55 14.73
N ALA A 141 26.15 -34.79 14.26
CA ALA A 141 26.96 -35.79 14.94
C ALA A 141 28.42 -35.55 14.54
N VAL A 142 29.27 -35.17 15.51
CA VAL A 142 30.72 -35.28 15.38
C VAL A 142 31.23 -35.96 16.63
N LYS A 143 31.77 -37.17 16.42
CA LYS A 143 32.68 -37.87 17.34
C LYS A 143 34.04 -37.18 17.32
#